data_AF-A0A3C0ZYB1-F1
#
_entry.id   AF-A0A3C0ZYB1-F1
#
_cell.length_a   1.000
_cell.length_b   1.000
_cell.length_c   1.000
_cell.angle_alpha   90.00
_cell.angle_beta   90.00
_cell.angle_gamma   90.00
#
_symmetry.space_group_name_H-M   'P 1'
#
loop_
_entity.id
_entity.type
_entity.pdbx_description
1 polymer ?
#
loop_
_entity_poly.entity_id
_entity_poly.type
_entity_poly.pdbx_seq_one_letter_code
_entity_poly.pdbx_strand_id
1 'polypeptide(L)'
;MCGILEGTCKKTDHLVRFGYIEISPKSESGAGTVIRGHEFHYFDSTNNGEYCTAVKPGGKRTWDCMIVQGNVVAGFPHLYYRSNPGFINRFLDRCRMYSG
;
A
#
# COMPACT_ATOMS: atom_id res chain seq x y z
N MET A 1 16.22 9.08 6.98
CA MET A 1 14.86 8.66 7.38
C MET A 1 14.20 9.84 8.08
N CYS A 2 12.91 10.12 7.85
CA CYS A 2 12.23 11.31 8.42
C CYS A 2 11.62 11.08 9.81
N GLY A 3 11.67 9.84 10.35
CA GLY A 3 11.18 9.54 11.70
C GLY A 3 9.65 9.58 11.87
N ILE A 4 8.88 9.56 10.78
CA ILE A 4 7.41 9.70 10.81
C ILE A 4 6.68 8.36 11.01
N LEU A 5 7.25 7.26 10.49
CA LEU A 5 6.68 5.92 10.60
C LEU A 5 7.63 5.03 11.40
N GLU A 6 7.08 4.24 12.31
CA GLU A 6 7.86 3.26 13.07
C GLU A 6 8.35 2.14 12.16
N GLY A 7 9.61 1.77 12.31
CA GLY A 7 10.23 0.67 11.58
C GLY A 7 11.61 1.01 11.07
N THR A 8 12.35 -0.03 10.70
CA THR A 8 13.65 0.11 10.04
C THR A 8 13.60 -0.55 8.67
N CYS A 9 14.12 0.15 7.66
CA CYS A 9 14.25 -0.37 6.31
C CYS A 9 15.68 -0.82 6.05
N LYS A 10 15.85 -2.01 5.48
CA LYS A 10 17.16 -2.55 5.08
C LYS A 10 17.12 -3.09 3.66
N LYS A 11 18.28 -3.04 2.99
CA LYS A 11 18.47 -3.64 1.67
C LYS A 11 18.62 -5.17 1.82
N THR A 12 18.01 -5.91 0.90
CA THR A 12 18.15 -7.36 0.71
C THR A 12 19.01 -7.67 -0.52
N ASP A 13 19.46 -8.91 -0.65
CA ASP A 13 20.21 -9.43 -1.79
C ASP A 13 19.31 -9.95 -2.93
N HIS A 14 18.00 -10.05 -2.70
CA HIS A 14 16.98 -10.50 -3.64
C HIS A 14 15.74 -9.59 -3.64
N LEU A 15 14.92 -9.69 -4.69
CA LEU A 15 13.64 -8.98 -4.76
C LEU A 15 12.66 -9.49 -3.69
N VAL A 16 12.07 -8.56 -2.95
CA VAL A 16 11.08 -8.85 -1.89
C VAL A 16 9.67 -8.61 -2.43
N ARG A 17 8.72 -9.48 -2.05
CA ARG A 17 7.28 -9.38 -2.43
C ARG A 17 7.05 -9.10 -3.92
N PHE A 18 7.92 -9.63 -4.78
CA PHE A 18 8.02 -9.29 -6.20
C PHE A 18 6.75 -9.60 -7.00
N GLY A 19 6.26 -8.64 -7.81
CA GLY A 19 5.29 -8.85 -8.88
C GLY A 19 4.04 -7.97 -8.82
N TYR A 20 3.16 -8.16 -9.82
CA TYR A 20 1.82 -7.55 -9.84
C TYR A 20 0.93 -8.12 -8.74
N ILE A 21 0.08 -7.26 -8.19
CA ILE A 21 -0.83 -7.55 -7.07
C ILE A 21 -2.15 -6.80 -7.20
N GLU A 22 -3.21 -7.39 -6.64
CA GLU A 22 -4.43 -6.69 -6.27
C GLU A 22 -4.38 -6.39 -4.77
N ILE A 23 -4.74 -5.16 -4.39
CA ILE A 23 -4.61 -4.66 -3.01
C ILE A 23 -6.00 -4.26 -2.54
N SER A 24 -6.45 -4.85 -1.44
CA SER A 24 -7.75 -4.56 -0.84
C SER A 24 -7.60 -4.17 0.64
N PRO A 25 -8.34 -3.17 1.13
CA PRO A 25 -8.39 -2.89 2.57
C PRO A 25 -8.97 -4.09 3.32
N LYS A 26 -8.48 -4.33 4.54
CA LYS A 26 -9.05 -5.36 5.42
C LYS A 26 -10.32 -4.90 6.14
N SER A 27 -10.49 -3.58 6.28
CA SER A 27 -11.69 -3.01 6.91
C SER A 27 -12.86 -2.94 5.93
N GLU A 28 -14.06 -3.29 6.42
CA GLU A 28 -15.35 -3.10 5.74
C GLU A 28 -15.57 -1.64 5.28
N SER A 29 -15.04 -0.66 6.02
CA SER A 29 -15.11 0.77 5.63
C SER A 29 -14.32 1.10 4.35
N GLY A 30 -13.39 0.23 3.96
CA GLY A 30 -12.64 0.29 2.70
C GLY A 30 -13.15 -0.68 1.63
N ALA A 31 -14.22 -1.44 1.91
CA ALA A 31 -14.78 -2.42 0.99
C ALA A 31 -15.08 -1.79 -0.39
N GLY A 32 -14.76 -2.54 -1.45
CA GLY A 32 -14.93 -2.10 -2.84
C GLY A 32 -13.76 -1.27 -3.42
N THR A 33 -12.70 -0.99 -2.65
CA THR A 33 -11.50 -0.32 -3.18
C THR A 33 -10.34 -1.26 -3.47
N VAL A 34 -10.59 -2.25 -4.34
CA VAL A 34 -9.48 -3.03 -4.90
C VAL A 34 -8.70 -2.13 -5.86
N ILE A 35 -7.41 -1.95 -5.63
CA ILE A 35 -6.50 -1.25 -6.53
C ILE A 35 -5.40 -2.21 -6.99
N ARG A 36 -5.05 -2.15 -8.28
CA ARG A 36 -3.94 -2.92 -8.83
C ARG A 36 -2.64 -2.18 -8.59
N GLY A 37 -1.57 -2.94 -8.42
CA GLY A 37 -0.23 -2.39 -8.27
C GLY A 37 0.84 -3.42 -8.53
N HIS A 38 2.06 -3.07 -8.16
CA HIS A 38 3.20 -3.97 -8.19
C HIS A 38 4.20 -3.65 -7.08
N GLU A 39 4.99 -4.64 -6.69
CA GLU A 39 6.16 -4.46 -5.84
C GLU A 39 7.39 -4.99 -6.57
N PHE A 40 8.39 -4.13 -6.81
CA PHE A 40 9.64 -4.45 -7.49
C PHE A 40 10.83 -3.81 -6.76
N HIS A 41 11.15 -4.32 -5.57
CA HIS A 41 12.14 -3.68 -4.70
C HIS A 41 13.02 -4.70 -3.96
N TYR A 42 14.20 -4.24 -3.56
CA TYR A 42 15.20 -4.96 -2.76
C TYR A 42 15.26 -4.42 -1.32
N PHE A 43 14.19 -3.81 -0.83
CA PHE A 43 14.17 -3.24 0.51
C PHE A 43 13.03 -3.87 1.29
N ASP A 44 13.29 -4.20 2.54
CA ASP A 44 12.24 -4.65 3.45
C ASP A 44 12.23 -3.79 4.70
N SER A 45 11.05 -3.64 5.28
CA SER A 45 10.82 -2.92 6.52
C SER A 45 10.44 -3.88 7.63
N THR A 46 10.84 -3.59 8.87
CA THR A 46 10.26 -4.26 10.05
C THR A 46 8.78 -3.93 10.25
N ASN A 47 8.27 -2.91 9.56
CA ASN A 47 6.87 -2.52 9.52
C ASN A 47 6.45 -2.26 8.06
N ASN A 48 5.75 -3.23 7.47
CA ASN A 48 5.21 -3.13 6.10
C ASN A 48 3.74 -2.66 6.08
N GLY A 49 3.16 -2.47 7.26
CA GLY A 49 1.74 -2.18 7.44
C GLY A 49 0.84 -3.41 7.35
N GLU A 50 -0.34 -3.28 7.94
CA GLU A 50 -1.34 -4.35 8.06
C GLU A 50 -2.74 -3.94 7.58
N TYR A 51 -2.88 -2.72 7.05
CA TYR A 51 -4.18 -2.14 6.70
C TYR A 51 -4.80 -2.79 5.47
N CYS A 52 -3.98 -3.17 4.49
CA CYS A 52 -4.39 -3.82 3.26
C CYS A 52 -3.83 -5.24 3.15
N THR A 53 -4.53 -6.05 2.38
CA THR A 53 -4.04 -7.35 1.90
C THR A 53 -3.65 -7.21 0.44
N ALA A 54 -2.41 -7.57 0.10
CA ALA A 54 -1.93 -7.69 -1.27
C ALA A 54 -1.99 -9.15 -1.72
N VAL A 55 -2.61 -9.39 -2.88
CA VAL A 55 -2.85 -10.73 -3.43
C VAL A 55 -2.25 -10.85 -4.82
N LYS A 56 -1.47 -11.91 -5.05
CA LYS A 56 -0.95 -12.24 -6.37
C LYS A 56 -2.06 -12.69 -7.33
N PRO A 57 -1.91 -12.46 -8.65
CA PRO A 57 -2.76 -13.10 -9.64
C PRO A 57 -2.89 -14.61 -9.41
N GLY A 58 -4.12 -15.10 -9.36
CA GLY A 58 -4.42 -16.50 -9.05
C GLY A 58 -4.43 -16.86 -7.56
N GLY A 59 -4.31 -15.89 -6.64
CA GLY A 59 -4.58 -16.07 -5.21
C GLY A 59 -3.54 -16.88 -4.42
N LYS A 60 -2.49 -17.40 -5.07
CA LYS A 60 -1.54 -18.35 -4.44
C LYS A 60 -0.66 -17.76 -3.35
N ARG A 61 -0.47 -16.43 -3.34
CA ARG A 61 0.38 -15.75 -2.37
C ARG A 61 -0.24 -14.43 -1.99
N THR A 62 -0.25 -14.18 -0.69
CA THR A 62 -0.82 -12.98 -0.08
C THR A 62 0.10 -12.47 1.02
N TRP A 63 0.05 -11.17 1.30
CA TRP A 63 0.72 -10.57 2.44
C TRP A 63 0.01 -9.29 2.87
N ASP A 64 0.31 -8.89 4.10
CA ASP A 64 -0.11 -7.63 4.67
C ASP A 64 0.75 -6.48 4.14
N CYS A 65 0.10 -5.37 3.83
CA CYS A 65 0.76 -4.19 3.31
C CYS A 65 -0.01 -2.92 3.70
N MET A 66 0.63 -1.78 3.43
CA MET A 66 0.10 -0.43 3.62
C MET A 66 -0.09 -0.06 5.10
N ILE A 67 0.50 1.06 5.48
CA ILE A 67 0.28 1.75 6.75
C ILE A 67 -0.71 2.88 6.47
N VAL A 68 -1.76 2.95 7.29
CA VAL A 68 -2.70 4.07 7.30
C VAL A 68 -2.76 4.65 8.70
N GLN A 69 -2.33 5.91 8.85
CA GLN A 69 -2.29 6.62 10.13
C GLN A 69 -2.67 8.08 9.91
N GLY A 70 -3.82 8.50 10.44
CA GLY A 70 -4.37 9.84 10.18
C GLY A 70 -4.60 10.07 8.68
N ASN A 71 -3.94 11.07 8.09
CA ASN A 71 -3.98 11.36 6.65
C ASN A 71 -2.80 10.72 5.87
N VAL A 72 -2.03 9.83 6.48
CA VAL A 72 -0.93 9.11 5.83
C VAL A 72 -1.43 7.79 5.27
N VAL A 73 -1.11 7.53 4.00
CA VAL A 73 -1.17 6.22 3.36
C VAL A 73 0.21 5.94 2.79
N ALA A 74 0.91 4.92 3.29
CA ALA A 74 2.28 4.62 2.90
C ALA A 74 2.52 3.11 2.79
N GLY A 75 3.37 2.68 1.87
CA GLY A 75 3.74 1.28 1.71
C GLY A 75 4.65 1.07 0.51
N PHE A 76 5.17 -0.14 0.38
CA PHE A 76 5.96 -0.56 -0.78
C PHE A 76 5.19 -0.73 -2.10
N PRO A 77 3.88 -1.08 -2.10
CA PRO A 77 3.15 -1.20 -3.35
C PRO A 77 3.16 0.07 -4.21
N HIS A 78 3.60 -0.06 -5.46
CA HIS A 78 3.43 0.95 -6.47
C HIS A 78 2.02 0.83 -7.05
N LEU A 79 1.18 1.81 -6.76
CA LEU A 79 -0.24 1.79 -7.10
C LEU A 79 -0.49 2.22 -8.55
N TYR A 80 -1.31 1.46 -9.27
CA TYR A 80 -1.79 1.83 -10.61
C TYR A 80 -3.15 2.52 -10.49
N TYR A 81 -3.14 3.84 -10.32
CA TYR A 81 -4.35 4.63 -10.02
C TYR A 81 -5.50 4.48 -11.03
N ARG A 82 -5.20 4.24 -12.32
CA ARG A 82 -6.24 4.04 -13.34
C ARG A 82 -7.02 2.73 -13.14
N SER A 83 -6.50 1.76 -12.41
CA SER A 83 -7.28 0.56 -12.04
C SER A 83 -8.40 0.85 -11.05
N ASN A 84 -8.29 1.93 -10.28
CA ASN A 84 -9.33 2.38 -9.38
C ASN A 84 -9.26 3.90 -9.15
N PRO A 85 -9.89 4.71 -10.03
CA PRO A 85 -9.94 6.16 -9.87
C PRO A 85 -10.60 6.62 -8.55
N GLY A 86 -11.47 5.79 -7.95
CA GLY A 86 -12.07 6.08 -6.66
C GLY A 86 -11.05 6.20 -5.53
N PHE A 87 -9.96 5.41 -5.59
CA PHE A 87 -8.87 5.51 -4.62
C PHE A 87 -8.20 6.88 -4.65
N ILE A 88 -7.77 7.33 -5.83
CA ILE A 88 -7.07 8.62 -5.95
C ILE A 88 -8.01 9.80 -5.67
N ASN A 89 -9.28 9.70 -6.02
CA ASN A 89 -10.27 10.74 -5.71
C ASN A 89 -10.41 10.94 -4.19
N ARG A 90 -10.51 9.86 -3.41
CA ARG A 90 -10.58 9.95 -1.94
C ARG A 90 -9.32 10.58 -1.35
N PHE A 91 -8.14 10.19 -1.84
CA PHE A 91 -6.88 10.81 -1.42
C PHE A 91 -6.90 12.33 -1.70
N LEU A 92 -7.29 12.75 -2.90
CA LEU A 92 -7.39 14.15 -3.27
C LEU A 92 -8.43 14.92 -2.45
N ASP A 93 -9.57 14.31 -2.12
CA ASP A 93 -10.58 14.92 -1.25
C ASP A 93 -10.02 15.18 0.16
N ARG A 94 -9.22 14.25 0.71
CA ARG A 94 -8.52 14.47 1.98
C ARG A 94 -7.47 15.56 1.89
N CYS A 95 -6.73 15.65 0.78
CA CYS A 95 -5.78 16.75 0.55
C CYS A 95 -6.49 18.11 0.53
N ARG A 96 -7.64 18.22 -0.15
CA ARG A 96 -8.42 19.46 -0.24
C ARG A 96 -8.93 19.96 1.11
N MET A 97 -9.22 19.07 2.06
CA MET A 97 -9.62 19.45 3.42
C MET A 97 -8.49 20.13 4.22
N TYR A 98 -7.23 20.02 3.76
CA TYR A 98 -6.07 20.66 4.37
C TYR A 98 -5.66 21.96 3.67
N SER A 99 -6.27 22.25 2.52
CA SER A 99 -6.17 23.54 1.84
C SER A 99 -6.99 24.56 2.64
N GLY A 100 -6.34 25.31 3.52
CA GLY A 100 -6.93 26.50 4.15
C GLY A 100 -7.29 27.56 3.12
#